data_AF-X1N137-F1
#
_entry.id   AF-X1N137-F1
#
_cell.length_a   1.000
_cell.length_b   1.000
_cell.length_c   1.000
_cell.angle_alpha   90.00
_cell.angle_beta   90.00
_cell.angle_gamma   90.00
#
_symmetry.space_group_name_H-M   'P 1'
#
loop_
_entity.id
_entity.type
_entity.pdbx_description
1 polymer ?
#
loop_
_entity_poly.entity_id
_entity_poly.type
_entity_poly.pdbx_seq_one_letter_code
_entity_poly.pdbx_strand_id
1 'polypeptide(L)'
;PKEMRREFDAELVMTNAYLTRRCFGEKAIKQGIHGVLDYDGPIATDSGGYQILRYGDVDVSPEEIVHYQDAIAPDIATILDVPTGVRATRERAVETVRITLERAKQAVELRSNPKVMWCGPVQGGLFSELVVQSAREIGKLDYQLHAIGSPVELLEEYRYAELVDLVMTAKQHLPLDRPTHLFGAGHPMMFALAVAMGCDLFDSAAYVLYARDGRYMTSEGTFRLDELSYLPCECPVCVAHSPNELRCV
;
A
#
# COMPACT_ATOMS: atom_id res chain seq x y z
N PRO A 1 -8.35 -11.62 9.49
CA PRO A 1 -8.97 -11.27 8.18
C PRO A 1 -10.41 -11.78 8.03
N LYS A 2 -10.69 -13.04 8.37
CA LYS A 2 -12.06 -13.60 8.35
C LYS A 2 -13.12 -12.78 9.08
N GLU A 3 -12.79 -12.30 10.28
CA GLU A 3 -13.69 -11.42 11.04
C GLU A 3 -13.93 -10.10 10.31
N MET A 4 -12.92 -9.56 9.62
CA MET A 4 -13.07 -8.34 8.82
C MET A 4 -14.06 -8.53 7.67
N ARG A 5 -14.05 -9.69 7.01
CA ARG A 5 -15.05 -10.05 6.00
C ARG A 5 -16.44 -10.12 6.62
N ARG A 6 -16.58 -10.85 7.73
CA ARG A 6 -17.87 -11.11 8.38
C ARG A 6 -18.52 -9.85 8.94
N GLU A 7 -17.73 -8.97 9.55
CA GLU A 7 -18.25 -7.85 10.35
C GLU A 7 -18.21 -6.50 9.62
N PHE A 8 -17.22 -6.30 8.73
CA PHE A 8 -17.02 -5.03 8.05
C PHE A 8 -17.16 -5.12 6.53
N ASP A 9 -17.52 -6.30 6.01
CA ASP A 9 -17.60 -6.56 4.57
C ASP A 9 -16.32 -6.14 3.81
N ALA A 10 -15.16 -6.33 4.46
CA ALA A 10 -13.89 -6.11 3.79
C ALA A 10 -13.81 -7.06 2.58
N GLU A 11 -13.77 -6.52 1.37
CA GLU A 11 -13.74 -7.32 0.13
C GLU A 11 -12.30 -7.64 -0.30
N LEU A 12 -11.38 -6.72 -0.07
CA LEU A 12 -9.97 -6.87 -0.37
C LEU A 12 -9.16 -6.66 0.91
N VAL A 13 -8.22 -7.55 1.18
CA VAL A 13 -7.23 -7.37 2.25
C VAL A 13 -5.82 -7.36 1.65
N MET A 14 -4.90 -6.66 2.32
CA MET A 14 -3.51 -6.62 1.91
C MET A 14 -2.62 -7.21 3.01
N THR A 15 -1.57 -7.91 2.60
CA THR A 15 -0.49 -8.38 3.49
C THR A 15 0.87 -8.11 2.86
N ASN A 16 1.95 -8.45 3.55
CA ASN A 16 3.32 -8.26 3.07
C ASN A 16 3.96 -9.62 2.76
N ALA A 17 4.30 -9.84 1.49
CA ALA A 17 4.90 -11.07 1.00
C ALA A 17 6.27 -11.34 1.62
N TYR A 18 7.09 -10.31 1.83
CA TYR A 18 8.39 -10.45 2.49
C TYR A 18 8.25 -10.97 3.93
N LEU A 19 7.35 -10.38 4.72
CA LEU A 19 7.06 -10.87 6.08
C LEU A 19 6.43 -12.26 6.05
N THR A 20 5.53 -12.53 5.10
CA THR A 20 4.92 -13.84 4.92
C THR A 20 5.97 -14.90 4.62
N ARG A 21 6.96 -14.60 3.77
CA ARG A 21 8.12 -15.47 3.49
C ARG A 21 8.91 -15.77 4.74
N ARG A 22 9.21 -14.73 5.54
CA ARG A 22 9.98 -14.88 6.78
C ARG A 22 9.25 -15.70 7.84
N CYS A 23 7.94 -15.53 7.98
CA CYS A 23 7.15 -16.17 9.03
C CYS A 23 6.65 -17.58 8.63
N PHE A 24 6.32 -17.79 7.37
CA PHE A 24 5.65 -19.01 6.90
C PHE A 24 6.45 -19.80 5.85
N GLY A 25 7.32 -19.15 5.07
CA GLY A 25 8.19 -19.80 4.08
C GLY A 25 7.46 -20.81 3.20
N GLU A 26 7.94 -22.06 3.17
CA GLU A 26 7.32 -23.15 2.39
C GLU A 26 5.88 -23.46 2.79
N LYS A 27 5.48 -23.20 4.04
CA LYS A 27 4.10 -23.47 4.47
C LYS A 27 3.12 -22.64 3.65
N ALA A 28 3.46 -21.38 3.36
CA ALA A 28 2.62 -20.52 2.54
C ALA A 28 2.56 -20.99 1.09
N ILE A 29 3.68 -21.49 0.55
CA ILE A 29 3.70 -22.08 -0.81
C ILE A 29 2.78 -23.29 -0.90
N LYS A 30 2.76 -24.15 0.12
CA LYS A 30 1.92 -25.36 0.15
C LYS A 30 0.43 -25.06 0.35
N GLN A 31 0.11 -24.02 1.13
CA GLN A 31 -1.27 -23.68 1.50
C GLN A 31 -1.91 -22.62 0.60
N GLY A 32 -1.11 -21.84 -0.13
CA GLY A 32 -1.53 -20.58 -0.73
C GLY A 32 -1.80 -19.50 0.33
N ILE A 33 -1.81 -18.23 -0.09
CA ILE A 33 -1.97 -17.10 0.83
C ILE A 33 -3.36 -17.08 1.48
N HIS A 34 -4.40 -17.49 0.76
CA HIS A 34 -5.76 -17.64 1.30
C HIS A 34 -5.81 -18.65 2.45
N GLY A 35 -5.12 -19.79 2.29
CA GLY A 35 -5.03 -20.81 3.34
C GLY A 35 -4.25 -20.36 4.57
N VAL A 36 -3.20 -19.54 4.37
CA VAL A 36 -2.43 -18.94 5.48
C VAL A 36 -3.26 -17.94 6.27
N LEU A 37 -4.08 -17.12 5.58
CA LEU A 37 -4.84 -16.03 6.19
C LEU A 37 -6.26 -16.42 6.63
N ASP A 38 -6.73 -17.63 6.28
CA ASP A 38 -8.14 -18.07 6.42
C ASP A 38 -9.11 -17.00 5.90
N TYR A 39 -8.91 -16.58 4.64
CA TYR A 39 -9.67 -15.51 3.99
C TYR A 39 -10.05 -15.90 2.56
N ASP A 40 -11.35 -15.78 2.26
CA ASP A 40 -11.98 -16.27 1.03
C ASP A 40 -12.22 -15.18 -0.02
N GLY A 41 -12.03 -13.91 0.32
CA GLY A 41 -12.03 -12.80 -0.65
C GLY A 41 -10.65 -12.56 -1.28
N PRO A 42 -10.56 -11.57 -2.19
CA PRO A 42 -9.30 -11.10 -2.77
C PRO A 42 -8.21 -10.69 -1.78
N ILE A 43 -6.97 -11.08 -2.06
CA ILE A 43 -5.78 -10.78 -1.26
C ILE A 43 -4.72 -10.09 -2.13
N ALA A 44 -4.33 -8.89 -1.73
CA ALA A 44 -3.18 -8.18 -2.29
C ALA A 44 -1.92 -8.43 -1.44
N THR A 45 -0.76 -8.42 -2.08
CA THR A 45 0.55 -8.44 -1.40
C THR A 45 1.41 -7.25 -1.79
N ASP A 46 1.98 -6.60 -0.77
CA ASP A 46 3.18 -5.77 -0.92
C ASP A 46 4.42 -6.68 -0.93
N SER A 47 5.41 -6.30 -1.73
CA SER A 47 6.71 -6.94 -1.88
C SER A 47 7.63 -6.72 -0.68
N GLY A 48 7.40 -5.66 0.09
CA GLY A 48 8.25 -5.20 1.18
C GLY A 48 9.12 -3.99 0.85
N GLY A 49 8.78 -3.23 -0.19
CA GLY A 49 9.41 -1.94 -0.52
C GLY A 49 9.41 -0.97 0.68
N TYR A 50 8.37 -0.99 1.52
CA TYR A 50 8.33 -0.17 2.73
C TYR A 50 9.43 -0.53 3.75
N GLN A 51 9.84 -1.80 3.85
CA GLN A 51 10.97 -2.20 4.72
C GLN A 51 12.29 -1.65 4.17
N ILE A 52 12.46 -1.54 2.85
CA ILE A 52 13.62 -0.87 2.25
C ILE A 52 13.63 0.61 2.65
N LEU A 53 12.48 1.29 2.60
CA LEU A 53 12.39 2.70 3.01
C LEU A 53 12.79 2.91 4.49
N ARG A 54 12.34 2.01 5.39
CA ARG A 54 12.57 2.15 6.84
C ARG A 54 13.93 1.63 7.31
N TYR A 55 14.45 0.55 6.71
CA TYR A 55 15.65 -0.16 7.19
C TYR A 55 16.82 -0.13 6.19
N GLY A 56 16.61 0.41 4.99
CA GLY A 56 17.63 0.53 3.94
C GLY A 56 17.75 -0.69 3.03
N ASP A 57 17.43 -1.89 3.53
CA ASP A 57 17.53 -3.13 2.74
C ASP A 57 16.56 -4.21 3.23
N VAL A 58 16.31 -5.21 2.39
CA VAL A 58 15.60 -6.45 2.70
C VAL A 58 16.41 -7.65 2.24
N ASP A 59 16.42 -8.70 3.06
CA ASP A 59 17.09 -9.97 2.73
C ASP A 59 16.21 -10.81 1.80
N VAL A 60 15.93 -10.29 0.59
CA VAL A 60 15.26 -11.00 -0.50
C VAL A 60 15.57 -10.31 -1.83
N SER A 61 15.92 -11.08 -2.86
CA SER A 61 16.12 -10.54 -4.20
C SER A 61 14.78 -10.25 -4.92
N PRO A 62 14.77 -9.34 -5.91
CA PRO A 62 13.59 -9.09 -6.74
C PRO A 62 13.06 -10.33 -7.48
N GLU A 63 13.93 -11.27 -7.83
CA GLU A 63 13.54 -12.53 -8.47
C GLU A 63 12.86 -13.47 -7.48
N GLU A 64 13.46 -13.67 -6.31
CA GLU A 64 12.92 -14.56 -5.28
C GLU A 64 11.54 -14.11 -4.80
N ILE A 65 11.32 -12.80 -4.63
CA ILE A 65 10.02 -12.29 -4.19
C ILE A 65 8.94 -12.38 -5.27
N VAL A 66 9.32 -12.32 -6.56
CA VAL A 66 8.38 -12.56 -7.67
C VAL A 66 7.96 -14.02 -7.69
N HIS A 67 8.92 -14.95 -7.68
CA HIS A 67 8.63 -16.38 -7.64
C HIS A 67 7.84 -16.78 -6.38
N TYR A 68 8.16 -16.17 -5.24
CA TYR A 68 7.44 -16.42 -4.00
C TYR A 68 5.98 -15.95 -4.08
N GLN A 69 5.73 -14.75 -4.60
CA GLN A 69 4.35 -14.26 -4.79
C GLN A 69 3.57 -15.12 -5.79
N ASP A 70 4.16 -15.51 -6.92
CA ASP A 70 3.56 -16.47 -7.85
C ASP A 70 3.16 -17.78 -7.16
N ALA A 71 4.03 -18.30 -6.30
CA ALA A 71 3.85 -19.58 -5.61
C ALA A 71 2.80 -19.54 -4.49
N ILE A 72 2.72 -18.44 -3.72
CA ILE A 72 1.66 -18.27 -2.70
C ILE A 72 0.34 -17.79 -3.32
N ALA A 73 0.35 -17.37 -4.59
CA ALA A 73 -0.81 -17.02 -5.40
C ALA A 73 -1.79 -16.04 -4.74
N PRO A 74 -1.38 -14.79 -4.44
CA PRO A 74 -2.31 -13.71 -4.13
C PRO A 74 -3.09 -13.32 -5.39
N ASP A 75 -4.23 -12.65 -5.22
CA ASP A 75 -4.98 -12.12 -6.36
C ASP A 75 -4.26 -10.93 -7.00
N ILE A 76 -3.58 -10.11 -6.18
CA ILE A 76 -2.78 -8.97 -6.62
C ILE A 76 -1.40 -9.02 -5.97
N ALA A 77 -0.34 -9.10 -6.78
CA ALA A 77 1.04 -8.98 -6.33
C ALA A 77 1.65 -7.64 -6.70
N THR A 78 2.65 -7.20 -5.94
CA THR A 78 3.42 -5.97 -6.22
C THR A 78 4.89 -6.35 -6.39
N ILE A 79 5.58 -5.70 -7.33
CA ILE A 79 7.03 -5.90 -7.48
C ILE A 79 7.80 -5.30 -6.30
N LEU A 80 9.05 -5.70 -6.12
CA LEU A 80 9.95 -5.06 -5.15
C LEU A 80 10.51 -3.76 -5.70
N ASP A 81 9.73 -2.70 -5.66
CA ASP A 81 10.17 -1.36 -5.99
C ASP A 81 11.08 -0.77 -4.91
N VAL A 82 11.69 0.38 -5.21
CA VAL A 82 12.53 1.11 -4.26
C VAL A 82 11.87 2.47 -4.01
N PRO A 83 11.24 2.67 -2.85
CA PRO A 83 10.66 3.96 -2.51
C PRO A 83 11.71 5.07 -2.51
N THR A 84 11.43 6.15 -3.23
CA THR A 84 12.28 7.33 -3.28
C THR A 84 12.38 8.02 -1.91
N GLY A 85 11.25 8.17 -1.21
CA GLY A 85 11.15 8.94 0.03
C GLY A 85 11.19 10.46 -0.17
N VAL A 86 10.67 11.22 0.78
CA VAL A 86 10.42 12.67 0.64
C VAL A 86 11.66 13.54 0.86
N ARG A 87 12.72 12.96 1.44
CA ARG A 87 13.98 13.64 1.74
C ARG A 87 15.12 13.24 0.80
N ALA A 88 14.83 12.48 -0.26
CA ALA A 88 15.84 12.04 -1.20
C ALA A 88 16.46 13.20 -1.98
N THR A 89 17.77 13.10 -2.23
CA THR A 89 18.41 13.96 -3.23
C THR A 89 17.95 13.56 -4.62
N ARG A 90 18.16 14.44 -5.60
CA ARG A 90 17.81 14.17 -6.99
C ARG A 90 18.55 12.94 -7.53
N GLU A 91 19.82 12.78 -7.18
CA GLU A 91 20.65 11.63 -7.58
C GLU A 91 20.07 10.33 -7.06
N ARG A 92 19.65 10.31 -5.79
CA ARG A 92 18.98 9.15 -5.20
C ARG A 92 17.64 8.87 -5.87
N ALA A 93 16.85 9.90 -6.15
CA ALA A 93 15.58 9.74 -6.84
C ALA A 93 15.75 9.12 -8.24
N VAL A 94 16.73 9.59 -9.02
CA VAL A 94 17.10 9.01 -10.32
C VAL A 94 17.46 7.53 -10.18
N GLU A 95 18.27 7.18 -9.18
CA GLU A 95 18.64 5.80 -8.90
C GLU A 95 17.44 4.92 -8.56
N THR A 96 16.57 5.38 -7.64
CA THR A 96 15.38 4.61 -7.23
C THR A 96 14.42 4.35 -8.38
N VAL A 97 14.20 5.34 -9.27
CA VAL A 97 13.38 5.18 -10.47
C VAL A 97 14.04 4.20 -11.45
N ARG A 98 15.35 4.32 -11.69
CA ARG A 98 16.09 3.39 -12.56
C ARG A 98 15.94 1.94 -12.07
N ILE A 99 16.21 1.68 -10.79
CA ILE A 99 16.12 0.33 -10.20
C ILE A 99 14.68 -0.18 -10.27
N THR A 100 13.69 0.66 -9.93
CA THR A 100 12.27 0.27 -9.99
C THR A 100 11.86 -0.13 -11.41
N LEU A 101 12.27 0.64 -12.43
CA LEU A 101 11.98 0.32 -13.83
C LEU A 101 12.68 -0.97 -14.31
N GLU A 102 13.91 -1.21 -13.87
CA GLU A 102 14.64 -2.45 -14.17
C GLU A 102 13.92 -3.67 -13.58
N ARG A 103 13.56 -3.59 -12.30
CA ARG A 103 12.81 -4.66 -11.61
C ARG A 103 11.41 -4.85 -12.20
N ALA A 104 10.76 -3.77 -12.63
CA ALA A 104 9.46 -3.85 -13.28
C ALA A 104 9.54 -4.58 -14.64
N LYS A 105 10.60 -4.34 -15.43
CA LYS A 105 10.83 -5.09 -16.68
C LYS A 105 11.14 -6.54 -16.40
N GLN A 106 12.01 -6.81 -15.42
CA GLN A 106 12.39 -8.16 -15.03
C GLN A 106 11.19 -8.98 -14.54
N ALA A 107 10.32 -8.41 -13.71
CA ALA A 107 9.16 -9.10 -13.15
C ALA A 107 8.15 -9.54 -14.22
N VAL A 108 8.02 -8.80 -15.33
CA VAL A 108 7.16 -9.20 -16.47
C VAL A 108 7.64 -10.50 -17.10
N GLU A 109 8.96 -10.72 -17.16
CA GLU A 109 9.56 -11.93 -17.72
C GLU A 109 9.60 -13.11 -16.73
N LEU A 110 9.69 -12.80 -15.43
CA LEU A 110 9.81 -13.83 -14.37
C LEU A 110 8.46 -14.40 -13.92
N ARG A 111 7.41 -13.57 -13.92
CA ARG A 111 6.09 -14.02 -13.50
C ARG A 111 5.56 -15.10 -14.43
N SER A 112 4.90 -16.08 -13.85
CA SER A 112 4.52 -17.33 -14.49
C SER A 112 3.10 -17.77 -14.15
N ASN A 113 2.50 -17.21 -13.08
CA ASN A 113 1.15 -17.56 -12.66
C ASN A 113 0.11 -16.61 -13.30
N PRO A 114 -0.67 -17.06 -14.31
CA PRO A 114 -1.61 -16.21 -15.04
C PRO A 114 -2.85 -15.80 -14.21
N LYS A 115 -3.02 -16.36 -13.01
CA LYS A 115 -4.12 -15.99 -12.10
C LYS A 115 -3.79 -14.79 -11.21
N VAL A 116 -2.50 -14.44 -11.10
CA VAL A 116 -2.03 -13.34 -10.27
C VAL A 116 -2.00 -12.06 -11.11
N MET A 117 -2.77 -11.05 -10.71
CA MET A 117 -2.61 -9.71 -11.26
C MET A 117 -1.39 -9.04 -10.65
N TRP A 118 -0.72 -8.19 -11.41
CA TRP A 118 0.47 -7.48 -10.93
C TRP A 118 0.27 -5.97 -10.94
N CYS A 119 0.74 -5.34 -9.86
CA CYS A 119 0.80 -3.90 -9.69
C CYS A 119 2.18 -3.36 -10.09
N GLY A 120 2.18 -2.34 -10.95
CA GLY A 120 3.36 -1.59 -11.37
C GLY A 120 3.48 -0.26 -10.61
N PRO A 121 4.45 -0.10 -9.68
CA PRO A 121 4.62 1.12 -8.89
C PRO A 121 5.31 2.24 -9.67
N VAL A 122 4.80 3.46 -9.50
CA VAL A 122 5.41 4.72 -9.93
C VAL A 122 6.22 5.30 -8.78
N GLN A 123 7.47 5.63 -9.04
CA GLN A 123 8.39 6.27 -8.10
C GLN A 123 8.90 7.60 -8.65
N GLY A 124 9.71 8.33 -7.87
CA GLY A 124 10.24 9.65 -8.23
C GLY A 124 10.04 10.70 -7.16
N GLY A 125 9.18 10.44 -6.16
CA GLY A 125 8.96 11.33 -5.02
C GLY A 125 8.56 12.74 -5.45
N LEU A 126 9.26 13.75 -4.94
CA LEU A 126 8.98 15.17 -5.22
C LEU A 126 9.54 15.67 -6.56
N PHE A 127 10.18 14.81 -7.36
CA PHE A 127 10.79 15.17 -8.65
C PHE A 127 9.83 14.83 -9.79
N SER A 128 8.97 15.78 -10.17
CA SER A 128 7.91 15.56 -11.15
C SER A 128 8.41 14.99 -12.48
N GLU A 129 9.61 15.38 -12.94
CA GLU A 129 10.17 14.83 -14.19
C GLU A 129 10.45 13.32 -14.10
N LEU A 130 10.85 12.86 -12.91
CA LEU A 130 11.09 11.44 -12.65
C LEU A 130 9.79 10.67 -12.47
N VAL A 131 8.77 11.30 -11.86
CA VAL A 131 7.41 10.73 -11.79
C VAL A 131 6.84 10.53 -13.19
N VAL A 132 6.97 11.53 -14.07
CA VAL A 132 6.54 11.42 -15.49
C VAL A 132 7.26 10.29 -16.20
N GLN A 133 8.59 10.20 -16.03
CA GLN A 133 9.38 9.11 -16.61
C GLN A 133 8.91 7.75 -16.11
N SER A 134 8.77 7.59 -14.79
CA SER A 134 8.35 6.34 -14.16
C SER A 134 6.95 5.92 -14.61
N ALA A 135 5.98 6.84 -14.58
CA ALA A 135 4.61 6.60 -15.02
C ALA A 135 4.53 6.16 -16.49
N ARG A 136 5.22 6.86 -17.41
CA ARG A 136 5.21 6.52 -18.83
C ARG A 136 5.85 5.17 -19.12
N GLU A 137 6.95 4.84 -18.46
CA GLU A 137 7.66 3.59 -18.69
C GLU A 137 6.91 2.40 -18.07
N ILE A 138 6.42 2.53 -16.84
CA ILE A 138 5.58 1.51 -16.19
C ILE A 138 4.27 1.29 -16.95
N GLY A 139 3.64 2.37 -17.44
CA GLY A 139 2.38 2.30 -18.19
C GLY A 139 2.47 1.52 -19.50
N LYS A 140 3.67 1.38 -20.09
CA LYS A 140 3.90 0.56 -21.29
C LYS A 140 4.02 -0.93 -21.01
N LEU A 141 4.28 -1.30 -19.76
CA LEU A 141 4.46 -2.69 -19.35
C LEU A 141 3.10 -3.34 -19.04
N ASP A 142 3.09 -4.68 -19.05
CA ASP A 142 1.89 -5.49 -18.89
C ASP A 142 1.50 -5.64 -17.39
N TYR A 143 1.18 -4.53 -16.73
CA TYR A 143 0.63 -4.49 -15.37
C TYR A 143 -0.87 -4.19 -15.42
N GLN A 144 -1.65 -4.83 -14.54
CA GLN A 144 -3.11 -4.71 -14.52
C GLN A 144 -3.57 -3.49 -13.72
N LEU A 145 -2.76 -3.02 -12.77
CA LEU A 145 -2.98 -1.81 -12.01
C LEU A 145 -1.66 -1.10 -11.73
N HIS A 146 -1.76 0.18 -11.37
CA HIS A 146 -0.61 1.02 -11.10
C HIS A 146 -0.66 1.59 -9.69
N ALA A 147 0.48 1.60 -9.03
CA ALA A 147 0.63 2.17 -7.70
C ALA A 147 1.35 3.50 -7.75
N ILE A 148 1.01 4.42 -6.84
CA ILE A 148 1.79 5.64 -6.61
C ILE A 148 2.57 5.43 -5.32
N GLY A 149 3.88 5.27 -5.44
CA GLY A 149 4.79 4.98 -4.36
C GLY A 149 5.38 6.23 -3.69
N SER A 150 5.93 6.04 -2.49
CA SER A 150 6.46 7.11 -1.62
C SER A 150 5.48 8.18 -1.05
N PRO A 151 4.13 8.01 -1.02
CA PRO A 151 3.27 9.04 -0.42
C PRO A 151 3.21 8.94 1.12
N VAL A 152 3.67 7.83 1.73
CA VAL A 152 3.51 7.57 3.17
C VAL A 152 4.07 8.69 4.02
N GLU A 153 5.30 9.14 3.76
CA GLU A 153 5.91 10.25 4.51
C GLU A 153 5.18 11.59 4.26
N LEU A 154 4.63 11.82 3.05
CA LEU A 154 3.83 13.02 2.77
C LEU A 154 2.53 13.02 3.58
N LEU A 155 1.89 11.86 3.69
CA LEU A 155 0.66 11.65 4.46
C LEU A 155 0.93 11.81 5.97
N GLU A 156 2.02 11.22 6.47
CA GLU A 156 2.43 11.34 7.88
C GLU A 156 2.80 12.80 8.26
N GLU A 157 3.42 13.55 7.33
CA GLU A 157 3.83 14.96 7.53
C GLU A 157 2.73 15.98 7.13
N TYR A 158 1.53 15.54 6.73
CA TYR A 158 0.40 16.39 6.29
C TYR A 158 0.74 17.32 5.10
N ARG A 159 1.65 16.88 4.24
CA ARG A 159 2.14 17.60 3.05
C ARG A 159 1.23 17.36 1.84
N TYR A 160 -0.03 17.77 1.97
CA TYR A 160 -1.07 17.45 0.99
C TYR A 160 -0.93 18.17 -0.35
N ALA A 161 -0.31 19.36 -0.38
CA ALA A 161 -0.05 20.06 -1.64
C ALA A 161 0.90 19.24 -2.53
N GLU A 162 1.99 18.76 -1.95
CA GLU A 162 2.95 17.90 -2.65
C GLU A 162 2.36 16.53 -3.00
N LEU A 163 1.47 15.99 -2.16
CA LEU A 163 0.72 14.77 -2.48
C LEU A 163 -0.15 14.98 -3.72
N VAL A 164 -0.86 16.10 -3.82
CA VAL A 164 -1.68 16.43 -5.00
C VAL A 164 -0.80 16.51 -6.24
N ASP A 165 0.33 17.21 -6.18
CA ASP A 165 1.25 17.32 -7.31
C ASP A 165 1.79 15.95 -7.75
N LEU A 166 2.18 15.10 -6.80
CA LEU A 166 2.64 13.73 -7.06
C LEU A 166 1.55 12.91 -7.76
N VAL A 167 0.33 12.89 -7.21
CA VAL A 167 -0.77 12.07 -7.72
C VAL A 167 -1.21 12.54 -9.10
N MET A 168 -1.42 13.85 -9.27
CA MET A 168 -1.86 14.41 -10.54
C MET A 168 -0.79 14.25 -11.63
N THR A 169 0.49 14.40 -11.29
CA THR A 169 1.59 14.17 -12.25
C THR A 169 1.61 12.72 -12.73
N ALA A 170 1.47 11.75 -11.82
CA ALA A 170 1.42 10.33 -12.17
C ALA A 170 0.17 10.00 -13.01
N LYS A 171 -1.02 10.41 -12.55
CA LYS A 171 -2.30 10.14 -13.23
C LYS A 171 -2.37 10.69 -14.65
N GLN A 172 -1.79 11.87 -14.91
CA GLN A 172 -1.73 12.45 -16.26
C GLN A 172 -0.89 11.62 -17.25
N HIS A 173 -0.04 10.72 -16.74
CA HIS A 173 0.95 9.99 -17.54
C HIS A 173 0.82 8.47 -17.44
N LEU A 174 -0.11 7.99 -16.61
CA LEU A 174 -0.51 6.59 -16.53
C LEU A 174 -1.65 6.30 -17.52
N PRO A 175 -1.80 5.04 -17.97
CA PRO A 175 -2.97 4.61 -18.72
C PRO A 175 -4.26 4.85 -17.93
N LEU A 176 -5.29 5.37 -18.60
CA LEU A 176 -6.59 5.71 -17.98
C LEU A 176 -7.49 4.48 -17.79
N ASP A 177 -7.19 3.38 -18.48
CA ASP A 177 -7.94 2.13 -18.49
C ASP A 177 -7.55 1.17 -17.36
N ARG A 178 -6.65 1.59 -16.45
CA ARG A 178 -6.13 0.76 -15.36
C ARG A 178 -6.31 1.44 -14.00
N PRO A 179 -6.70 0.69 -12.95
CA PRO A 179 -6.86 1.25 -11.61
C PRO A 179 -5.55 1.81 -11.05
N THR A 180 -5.68 2.86 -10.24
CA THR A 180 -4.58 3.51 -9.53
C THR A 180 -4.71 3.32 -8.02
N HIS A 181 -3.71 2.70 -7.41
CA HIS A 181 -3.60 2.50 -5.97
C HIS A 181 -2.68 3.57 -5.36
N LEU A 182 -3.19 4.31 -4.37
CA LEU A 182 -2.36 5.23 -3.58
C LEU A 182 -1.85 4.50 -2.32
N PHE A 183 -0.59 4.06 -2.34
CA PHE A 183 -0.03 3.23 -1.28
C PHE A 183 0.01 3.93 0.08
N GLY A 184 -0.42 3.25 1.14
CA GLY A 184 -0.39 3.75 2.52
C GLY A 184 -1.33 4.93 2.81
N ALA A 185 -2.15 5.35 1.84
CA ALA A 185 -3.23 6.30 2.06
C ALA A 185 -4.39 5.63 2.83
N GLY A 186 -4.19 5.47 4.14
CA GLY A 186 -5.07 4.68 4.99
C GLY A 186 -5.91 5.47 5.99
N HIS A 187 -5.85 6.80 5.97
CA HIS A 187 -6.61 7.66 6.89
C HIS A 187 -7.82 8.30 6.17
N PRO A 188 -9.05 8.20 6.72
CA PRO A 188 -10.27 8.63 6.04
C PRO A 188 -10.28 10.08 5.53
N MET A 189 -9.60 10.99 6.25
CA MET A 189 -9.52 12.41 5.91
C MET A 189 -9.06 12.73 4.48
N MET A 190 -8.31 11.83 3.83
CA MET A 190 -7.83 12.08 2.46
C MET A 190 -8.68 11.42 1.37
N PHE A 191 -9.59 10.48 1.70
CA PHE A 191 -10.27 9.64 0.69
C PHE A 191 -11.01 10.48 -0.36
N ALA A 192 -11.77 11.49 0.08
CA ALA A 192 -12.51 12.34 -0.86
C ALA A 192 -11.59 13.04 -1.86
N LEU A 193 -10.45 13.56 -1.40
CA LEU A 193 -9.48 14.25 -2.26
C LEU A 193 -8.79 13.28 -3.22
N ALA A 194 -8.32 12.12 -2.76
CA ALA A 194 -7.65 11.17 -3.65
C ALA A 194 -8.59 10.53 -4.67
N VAL A 195 -9.84 10.24 -4.29
CA VAL A 195 -10.87 9.80 -5.24
C VAL A 195 -11.12 10.87 -6.29
N ALA A 196 -11.19 12.16 -5.90
CA ALA A 196 -11.33 13.26 -6.85
C ALA A 196 -10.13 13.41 -7.80
N MET A 197 -8.93 13.00 -7.38
CA MET A 197 -7.73 12.91 -8.22
C MET A 197 -7.69 11.65 -9.10
N GLY A 198 -8.64 10.72 -8.94
CA GLY A 198 -8.74 9.49 -9.73
C GLY A 198 -7.93 8.32 -9.18
N CYS A 199 -7.72 8.26 -7.86
CA CYS A 199 -7.27 7.05 -7.18
C CYS A 199 -8.46 6.11 -6.91
N ASP A 200 -8.24 4.82 -7.11
CA ASP A 200 -9.27 3.78 -7.05
C ASP A 200 -9.09 2.84 -5.84
N LEU A 201 -7.85 2.62 -5.41
CA LEU A 201 -7.50 1.70 -4.32
C LEU A 201 -6.68 2.41 -3.23
N PHE A 202 -6.89 1.96 -2.00
CA PHE A 202 -6.27 2.45 -0.77
C PHE A 202 -5.94 1.28 0.14
N ASP A 203 -4.90 1.41 0.96
CA ASP A 203 -4.56 0.44 2.00
C ASP A 203 -4.30 1.16 3.33
N SER A 204 -4.64 0.50 4.44
CA SER A 204 -4.47 1.05 5.78
C SER A 204 -3.85 0.04 6.72
N ALA A 205 -2.64 0.32 7.18
CA ALA A 205 -2.13 -0.20 8.45
C ALA A 205 -2.47 0.75 9.62
N ALA A 206 -2.88 1.99 9.30
CA ALA A 206 -3.09 3.03 10.27
C ALA A 206 -4.21 2.67 11.27
N TYR A 207 -5.28 1.98 10.86
CA TYR A 207 -6.38 1.61 11.75
C TYR A 207 -5.91 0.84 13.00
N VAL A 208 -4.99 -0.13 12.84
CA VAL A 208 -4.48 -0.94 13.94
C VAL A 208 -3.31 -0.27 14.67
N LEU A 209 -2.45 0.46 13.97
CA LEU A 209 -1.36 1.21 14.59
C LEU A 209 -1.91 2.33 15.49
N TYR A 210 -2.95 3.03 15.04
CA TYR A 210 -3.57 4.12 15.78
C TYR A 210 -4.33 3.58 16.99
N ALA A 211 -5.07 2.47 16.84
CA ALA A 211 -5.72 1.81 17.95
C ALA A 211 -4.74 1.42 19.07
N ARG A 212 -3.57 0.85 18.71
CA ARG A 212 -2.50 0.50 19.68
C ARG A 212 -1.91 1.72 20.41
N ASP A 213 -1.91 2.87 19.75
CA ASP A 213 -1.38 4.13 20.31
C ASP A 213 -2.47 4.96 21.04
N GLY A 214 -3.68 4.41 21.23
CA GLY A 214 -4.79 5.14 21.84
C GLY A 214 -5.27 6.32 20.99
N ARG A 215 -5.18 6.21 19.66
CA ARG A 215 -5.63 7.22 18.69
C ARG A 215 -6.95 6.81 18.05
N TYR A 216 -7.83 7.79 17.91
CA TYR A 216 -9.17 7.66 17.35
C TYR A 216 -9.27 8.41 16.02
N MET A 217 -9.64 7.71 14.96
CA MET A 217 -9.77 8.28 13.61
C MET A 217 -11.15 8.89 13.38
N THR A 218 -11.19 9.99 12.64
CA THR A 218 -12.40 10.60 12.09
C THR A 218 -12.19 10.96 10.62
N SER A 219 -13.26 11.37 9.93
CA SER A 219 -13.15 11.96 8.59
C SER A 219 -12.44 13.31 8.57
N GLU A 220 -12.26 13.99 9.72
CA GLU A 220 -11.65 15.32 9.80
C GLU A 220 -10.21 15.28 10.31
N GLY A 221 -9.81 14.19 10.96
CA GLY A 221 -8.59 14.20 11.74
C GLY A 221 -8.40 12.95 12.59
N THR A 222 -7.37 13.01 13.42
CA THR A 222 -7.09 12.01 14.46
C THR A 222 -7.12 12.70 15.80
N PHE A 223 -7.77 12.09 16.78
CA PHE A 223 -7.81 12.55 18.17
C PHE A 223 -7.13 11.53 19.07
N ARG A 224 -6.62 11.96 20.21
CA ARG A 224 -6.22 11.00 21.25
C ARG A 224 -7.45 10.59 22.07
N LEU A 225 -7.54 9.30 22.40
CA LEU A 225 -8.66 8.76 23.16
C LEU A 225 -8.77 9.40 24.57
N ASP A 226 -7.65 9.79 25.16
CA ASP A 226 -7.57 10.48 26.46
C ASP A 226 -8.10 11.93 26.42
N GLU A 227 -8.23 12.53 25.24
CA GLU A 227 -8.76 13.89 25.03
C GLU A 227 -10.26 13.91 24.70
N LEU A 228 -10.85 12.77 24.31
CA LEU A 228 -12.25 12.70 23.90
C LEU A 228 -13.23 12.76 25.07
N SER A 229 -14.19 13.68 25.03
CA SER A 229 -15.30 13.72 26.00
C SER A 229 -16.51 12.89 25.57
N TYR A 230 -16.61 12.57 24.28
CA TYR A 230 -17.64 11.72 23.66
C TYR A 230 -17.04 11.04 22.41
N LEU A 231 -17.69 9.99 21.91
CA LEU A 231 -17.30 9.33 20.66
C LEU A 231 -18.15 9.87 19.50
N PRO A 232 -17.58 10.61 18.53
CA PRO A 232 -18.34 11.27 17.47
C PRO A 232 -18.64 10.31 16.30
N CYS A 233 -19.24 9.14 16.58
CA CYS A 233 -19.56 8.14 15.56
C CYS A 233 -20.73 7.26 16.01
N GLU A 234 -21.48 6.73 15.04
CA GLU A 234 -22.63 5.84 15.27
C GLU A 234 -22.30 4.37 14.99
N CYS A 235 -21.01 4.01 14.88
CA CYS A 235 -20.61 2.61 14.69
C CYS A 235 -20.94 1.76 15.94
N PRO A 236 -21.03 0.42 15.81
CA PRO A 236 -21.39 -0.45 16.93
C PRO A 236 -20.56 -0.23 18.21
N VAL A 237 -19.26 0.05 18.07
CA VAL A 237 -18.37 0.34 19.20
C VAL A 237 -18.73 1.67 19.88
N CYS A 238 -18.96 2.73 19.10
CA CYS A 238 -19.20 4.07 19.65
C CYS A 238 -20.60 4.21 20.27
N VAL A 239 -21.56 3.38 19.84
CA VAL A 239 -22.89 3.30 20.44
C VAL A 239 -22.87 2.49 21.74
N ALA A 240 -22.03 1.45 21.82
CA ALA A 240 -21.98 0.55 22.97
C ALA A 240 -21.07 1.01 24.11
N HIS A 241 -20.16 1.95 23.85
CA HIS A 241 -19.12 2.36 24.79
C HIS A 241 -18.98 3.88 24.90
N SER A 242 -18.44 4.32 26.03
CA SER A 242 -17.98 5.70 26.28
C SER A 242 -16.46 5.79 26.15
N PRO A 243 -15.88 7.01 25.96
CA PRO A 243 -14.44 7.19 25.96
C PRO A 243 -13.77 6.69 27.25
N ASN A 244 -14.43 6.86 28.40
CA ASN A 244 -13.88 6.43 29.69
C ASN A 244 -13.77 4.91 29.80
N GLU A 245 -14.75 4.16 29.31
CA GLU A 245 -14.71 2.70 29.32
C GLU A 245 -13.58 2.18 28.42
N LEU A 246 -13.41 2.78 27.23
CA LEU A 246 -12.35 2.39 26.30
C LEU A 246 -10.93 2.70 26.80
N ARG A 247 -10.76 3.68 27.69
CA ARG A 247 -9.46 4.01 28.32
C ARG A 247 -9.00 2.98 29.35
N CYS A 248 -9.92 2.18 29.88
CA CYS A 248 -9.65 1.22 30.94
C CYS A 248 -9.29 -0.19 30.42
N VAL A 249 -9.25 -0.37 29.09
CA VAL A 249 -8.92 -1.62 28.39
C VAL A 249 -7.48 -1.56 27.89
#